data_AF-A0A140JWP1-F1
#
_entry.id   AF-A0A140JWP1-F1
#
_cell.length_a   1.000
_cell.length_b   1.000
_cell.length_c   1.000
_cell.angle_alpha   90.00
_cell.angle_beta   90.00
_cell.angle_gamma   90.00
#
_symmetry.space_group_name_H-M   'P 1'
#
loop_
_entity.id
_entity.type
_entity.pdbx_description
1 polymer ?
#
loop_
_entity_poly.entity_id
_entity_poly.type
_entity_poly.pdbx_seq_one_letter_code
_entity_poly.pdbx_strand_id
1 'polypeptide(L)'
;MTFELSDKADELEQIVELQRVNRLDVVAADLRDTEGFVTMEYTVPELQLMRGRYRHAVAKADDAVAGYALVMLKECRGVFPFLE
;
A
#
# COMPACT_ATOMS: atom_id res chain seq x y z
N MET A 1 -12.96 -12.89 5.47
CA MET A 1 -12.25 -11.90 4.64
C MET A 1 -13.28 -11.11 3.84
N THR A 2 -13.21 -9.79 3.87
CA THR A 2 -14.04 -8.88 3.05
C THR A 2 -13.13 -8.01 2.18
N PHE A 3 -13.68 -7.46 1.10
CA PHE A 3 -12.95 -6.57 0.19
C PHE A 3 -13.77 -5.29 -0.01
N GLU A 4 -13.14 -4.13 0.11
CA GLU A 4 -13.79 -2.85 -0.07
C GLU A 4 -12.87 -1.81 -0.73
N LEU A 5 -13.47 -0.74 -1.24
CA LEU A 5 -12.74 0.44 -1.69
C LEU A 5 -12.69 1.44 -0.55
N SER A 6 -11.47 1.85 -0.18
CA SER A 6 -11.23 2.74 0.95
C SER A 6 -10.40 3.96 0.61
N ASP A 7 -10.73 5.03 1.32
CA ASP A 7 -9.94 6.24 1.50
C ASP A 7 -9.95 6.75 2.94
N LYS A 8 -10.34 5.90 3.89
CA LYS A 8 -10.39 6.26 5.31
C LYS A 8 -8.98 6.36 5.87
N ALA A 9 -8.71 7.38 6.68
CA ALA A 9 -7.37 7.67 7.19
C ALA A 9 -6.77 6.51 8.01
N ASP A 10 -7.57 5.86 8.84
CA ASP A 10 -7.18 4.72 9.67
C ASP A 10 -6.78 3.48 8.83
N GLU A 11 -7.50 3.21 7.75
CA GLU A 11 -7.17 2.13 6.83
C GLU A 11 -5.94 2.47 5.96
N LEU A 12 -5.73 3.74 5.60
CA LEU A 12 -4.49 4.20 4.95
C LEU A 12 -3.28 4.08 5.87
N GLU A 13 -3.42 4.39 7.16
CA GLU A 13 -2.35 4.19 8.15
C GLU A 13 -1.97 2.70 8.27
N GLN A 14 -2.96 1.81 8.26
CA GLN A 14 -2.71 0.36 8.25
C GLN A 14 -2.01 -0.11 6.97
N ILE A 15 -2.30 0.49 5.81
CA ILE A 15 -1.54 0.22 4.57
C ILE A 15 -0.07 0.60 4.74
N VAL A 16 0.24 1.76 5.32
CA VAL A 16 1.62 2.20 5.57
C VAL A 16 2.33 1.23 6.52
N GLU A 17 1.64 0.79 7.57
CA GLU A 17 2.22 -0.19 8.50
C GLU A 17 2.47 -1.55 7.82
N LEU A 18 1.55 -2.02 6.97
CA LEU A 18 1.76 -3.21 6.16
C LEU A 18 2.95 -3.05 5.21
N GLN A 19 3.18 -1.87 4.64
CA GLN A 19 4.38 -1.61 3.83
C GLN A 19 5.64 -1.77 4.66
N ARG A 20 5.70 -1.20 5.86
CA ARG A 20 6.86 -1.26 6.75
C ARG A 20 7.23 -2.69 7.12
N VAL A 21 6.27 -3.49 7.55
CA VAL A 21 6.54 -4.87 7.99
C VAL A 21 6.89 -5.81 6.82
N ASN A 22 6.53 -5.43 5.59
CA ASN A 22 6.84 -6.19 4.37
C ASN A 22 8.07 -5.64 3.61
N ARG A 23 8.85 -4.72 4.20
CA ARG A 23 10.04 -4.17 3.54
C ARG A 23 11.15 -5.19 3.37
N LEU A 24 11.98 -4.95 2.33
CA LEU A 24 13.16 -5.77 2.03
C LEU A 24 14.05 -5.99 3.26
N ASP A 25 14.30 -4.99 4.09
CA ASP A 25 15.18 -5.11 5.25
C ASP A 25 14.52 -5.78 6.47
N VAL A 26 13.20 -6.00 6.44
CA VAL A 26 12.40 -6.54 7.57
C VAL A 26 12.01 -8.00 7.35
N VAL A 27 11.56 -8.36 6.15
CA VAL A 27 11.08 -9.71 5.82
C VAL A 27 12.22 -10.72 5.91
N ALA A 28 12.00 -11.97 6.32
CA ALA A 28 13.07 -12.99 6.34
C ALA A 28 13.49 -13.42 4.92
N ALA A 29 14.74 -13.86 4.73
CA ALA A 29 15.28 -14.14 3.38
C ALA A 29 14.51 -15.26 2.64
N ASP A 30 14.17 -16.34 3.33
CA ASP A 30 13.36 -17.43 2.80
C ASP A 30 11.99 -16.94 2.31
N LEU A 31 11.35 -16.06 3.07
CA LEU A 31 10.05 -15.48 2.73
C LEU A 31 10.15 -14.49 1.55
N ARG A 32 11.23 -13.69 1.48
CA ARG A 32 11.49 -12.79 0.34
C ARG A 32 11.58 -13.57 -0.97
N ASP A 33 12.21 -14.74 -0.94
CA ASP A 33 12.45 -15.56 -2.13
C ASP A 33 11.18 -16.21 -2.67
N THR A 34 10.20 -16.50 -1.80
CA THR A 34 8.95 -17.18 -2.20
C THR A 34 7.74 -16.25 -2.33
N GLU A 35 7.61 -15.25 -1.46
CA GLU A 35 6.43 -14.37 -1.36
C GLU A 35 6.72 -12.92 -1.80
N GLY A 36 8.00 -12.56 -1.97
CA GLY A 36 8.43 -11.21 -2.33
C GLY A 36 8.47 -10.25 -1.14
N PHE A 37 8.64 -8.96 -1.45
CA PHE A 37 8.75 -7.88 -0.47
C PHE A 37 8.43 -6.53 -1.11
N VAL A 38 8.21 -5.53 -0.26
CA VAL A 38 7.98 -4.14 -0.65
C VAL A 38 9.31 -3.41 -0.77
N THR A 39 9.51 -2.71 -1.88
CA THR A 39 10.67 -1.84 -2.11
C THR A 39 10.39 -0.38 -1.75
N MET A 40 9.13 0.04 -1.71
CA MET A 40 8.71 1.44 -1.48
C MET A 40 7.71 1.55 -0.34
N GLU A 41 8.01 2.43 0.62
CA GLU A 41 7.09 2.84 1.67
C GLU A 41 6.56 4.23 1.32
N TYR A 42 5.23 4.36 1.28
CA TYR A 42 4.53 5.62 1.08
C TYR A 42 4.03 6.18 2.41
N THR A 43 3.80 7.47 2.44
CA THR A 43 3.11 8.17 3.52
C THR A 43 1.61 8.28 3.22
N VAL A 44 0.77 8.46 4.24
CA VAL A 44 -0.68 8.69 4.04
C VAL A 44 -0.97 9.85 3.08
N PRO A 45 -0.28 11.01 3.14
CA PRO A 45 -0.45 12.07 2.15
C PRO A 45 -0.14 11.64 0.71
N GLU A 46 0.89 10.83 0.49
CA GLU A 46 1.21 10.29 -0.84
C GLU A 46 0.15 9.31 -1.32
N LEU A 47 -0.37 8.45 -0.43
CA LEU A 47 -1.48 7.55 -0.76
C LEU A 47 -2.73 8.35 -1.18
N GLN A 48 -3.03 9.44 -0.47
CA GLN A 48 -4.13 10.33 -0.84
C GLN A 48 -3.88 11.08 -2.15
N LEU A 49 -2.64 11.52 -2.39
CA LEU A 49 -2.26 12.21 -3.61
C LEU A 49 -2.42 11.30 -4.83
N MET A 50 -1.88 10.08 -4.75
CA MET A 50 -1.82 9.17 -5.90
C MET A 50 -3.18 8.62 -6.33
N ARG A 51 -4.14 8.48 -5.41
CA ARG A 51 -5.52 8.06 -5.75
C ARG A 51 -6.36 9.20 -6.34
N GLY A 52 -6.00 10.46 -6.09
CA GLY A 52 -6.85 11.62 -6.37
C GLY A 52 -8.25 11.46 -5.77
N ARG A 53 -9.28 11.45 -6.63
CA ARG A 53 -10.68 11.28 -6.21
C ARG A 53 -11.13 9.82 -6.04
N TYR A 54 -10.30 8.86 -6.45
CA TYR A 54 -10.63 7.43 -6.40
C TYR A 54 -10.26 6.85 -5.03
N ARG A 55 -10.34 5.53 -4.87
CA ARG A 55 -10.08 4.82 -3.62
C ARG A 55 -9.14 3.65 -3.86
N HIS A 56 -8.39 3.24 -2.85
CA HIS A 56 -7.60 2.01 -2.90
C HIS A 56 -8.51 0.82 -2.62
N ALA A 57 -8.12 -0.36 -3.10
CA ALA A 57 -8.79 -1.59 -2.67
C ALA A 57 -8.08 -2.13 -1.42
N VAL A 58 -8.86 -2.52 -0.42
CA VAL A 58 -8.37 -3.16 0.81
C VAL A 58 -9.06 -4.50 1.01
N ALA A 59 -8.30 -5.46 1.52
CA ALA A 59 -8.81 -6.73 2.00
C ALA A 59 -8.76 -6.72 3.53
N LYS A 60 -9.86 -7.11 4.19
CA LYS A 60 -9.98 -7.06 5.65
C LYS A 60 -10.23 -8.43 6.25
N ALA A 61 -9.55 -8.70 7.36
CA ALA A 61 -9.77 -9.83 8.24
C ALA A 61 -10.00 -9.29 9.65
N ASP A 62 -11.12 -9.66 10.29
CA ASP A 62 -11.51 -9.18 11.61
C ASP A 62 -11.44 -7.64 11.75
N ASP A 63 -11.98 -6.95 10.74
CA ASP A 63 -11.99 -5.49 10.58
C ASP A 63 -10.62 -4.79 10.46
N ALA A 64 -9.51 -5.52 10.50
CA ALA A 64 -8.17 -5.01 10.21
C ALA A 64 -7.80 -5.19 8.73
N VAL A 65 -7.04 -4.24 8.17
CA VAL A 65 -6.50 -4.36 6.82
C VAL A 65 -5.43 -5.45 6.82
N ALA A 66 -5.66 -6.50 6.04
CA ALA A 66 -4.75 -7.63 5.87
C ALA A 66 -4.02 -7.59 4.52
N GLY A 67 -4.46 -6.75 3.59
CA GLY A 67 -3.84 -6.56 2.29
C GLY A 67 -4.47 -5.41 1.52
N TYR A 68 -3.80 -4.95 0.47
CA TYR A 68 -4.25 -3.79 -0.30
C TYR A 68 -3.78 -3.85 -1.76
N ALA A 69 -4.48 -3.12 -2.63
CA ALA A 69 -4.03 -2.79 -3.96
C ALA A 69 -4.17 -1.27 -4.18
N LEU A 70 -3.04 -0.65 -4.54
CA LEU A 70 -2.93 0.79 -4.67
C LEU A 70 -3.44 1.27 -6.02
N VAL A 71 -4.16 2.40 -6.00
CA VAL A 71 -4.54 3.14 -7.20
C VAL A 71 -3.54 4.27 -7.36
N MET A 72 -2.94 4.36 -8.54
CA MET A 72 -2.04 5.45 -8.89
C MET A 72 -2.48 6.07 -10.21
N LEU A 73 -2.84 7.34 -10.15
CA LEU A 73 -3.22 8.12 -11.32
C LEU A 73 -1.99 8.45 -12.19
N LYS A 74 -2.17 8.47 -13.50
CA LYS A 74 -1.06 8.68 -14.46
C LYS A 74 -0.42 10.06 -14.29
N GLU A 75 -1.20 11.03 -13.84
CA GLU A 75 -0.81 12.40 -13.54
C GLU A 75 0.25 12.47 -12.42
N CYS A 76 0.29 11.46 -11.54
CA CYS A 76 1.27 11.38 -10.46
C CYS A 76 2.65 10.89 -10.92
N ARG A 77 2.83 10.50 -12.20
CA ARG A 77 4.13 10.04 -12.71
C ARG A 77 5.23 11.09 -12.57
N GLY A 78 4.91 12.38 -12.66
CA GLY A 78 5.88 13.46 -12.44
C GLY A 78 6.26 13.68 -10.97
N VAL A 79 5.47 13.16 -10.03
CA VAL A 79 5.69 13.29 -8.58
C VAL A 79 6.51 12.11 -8.04
N PHE A 80 6.38 10.94 -8.67
CA PHE A 80 7.08 9.71 -8.29
C PHE A 80 8.11 9.32 -9.38
N PRO A 81 9.31 9.93 -9.38
CA PRO A 81 10.29 9.81 -10.46
C PRO A 81 10.90 8.41 -10.62
N PHE A 82 10.63 7.51 -9.69
CA PHE A 82 11.09 6.11 -9.73
C PHE A 82 10.20 5.18 -10.58
N LEU A 83 9.11 5.70 -11.16
CA LEU A 83 8.25 4.99 -12.11
C LEU A 83 8.73 5.23 -13.56
N GLU A 84 9.92 4.74 -13.87
CA GLU A 84 10.42 4.69 -15.25
C GLU A 84 9.78 3.54 -16.05
#